data_AF-A0A9E1UB09-F1
#
_entry.id   AF-A0A9E1UB09-F1
#
_cell.length_a   1.000
_cell.length_b   1.000
_cell.length_c   1.000
_cell.angle_alpha   90.00
_cell.angle_beta   90.00
_cell.angle_gamma   90.00
#
_symmetry.space_group_name_H-M   'P 1'
#
loop_
_entity.id
_entity.type
_entity.pdbx_description
1 polymer ?
#
loop_
_entity_poly.entity_id
_entity_poly.type
_entity_poly.pdbx_seq_one_letter_code
_entity_poly.pdbx_strand_id
1 'polypeptide(L)'
;MDDTSAWIFFLSAVLATYVWRFAAVMISHRIEANHPIFEWFTCLAYGIIAALVARTLIFPSGMLALVPLWHRLIPMALAFVGFYLLGKRLWVGIVFGETGLIALMWFNNGAEGF
;
A
#
# COMPACT_ATOMS: atom_id res chain seq x y z
N MET A 1 28.86 11.10 -9.14
CA MET A 1 27.88 10.82 -10.21
C MET A 1 27.51 12.18 -10.75
N ASP A 2 27.88 12.52 -12.00
CA ASP A 2 27.55 13.81 -12.60
C ASP A 2 26.05 14.10 -12.51
N ASP A 3 25.66 15.32 -12.18
CA ASP A 3 24.25 15.75 -12.12
C ASP A 3 23.51 15.39 -13.43
N THR A 4 24.21 15.51 -14.57
CA THR A 4 23.73 15.11 -15.90
C THR A 4 23.28 13.65 -15.97
N SER A 5 24.00 12.74 -15.31
CA SER A 5 23.62 11.31 -15.27
C SER A 5 22.33 11.10 -14.47
N ALA A 6 22.15 11.80 -13.35
CA ALA A 6 20.94 11.73 -12.54
C ALA A 6 19.69 12.21 -13.30
N TRP A 7 19.81 13.30 -14.06
CA TRP A 7 18.72 13.81 -14.90
C TRP A 7 18.32 12.84 -16.02
N ILE A 8 19.29 12.14 -16.63
CA ILE A 8 19.01 11.14 -17.66
C ILE A 8 18.28 9.92 -17.07
N PHE A 9 18.71 9.42 -15.90
CA PHE A 9 18.00 8.33 -15.22
C PHE A 9 16.59 8.73 -14.82
N PHE A 10 16.41 9.96 -14.31
CA PHE A 10 15.10 10.47 -13.97
C PHE A 10 14.18 10.54 -15.20
N LEU A 11 14.65 11.13 -16.30
CA LEU A 11 13.85 11.27 -17.51
C LEU A 11 13.51 9.92 -18.16
N SER A 12 14.46 8.98 -18.14
CA SER A 12 14.20 7.62 -18.65
C SER A 12 13.20 6.85 -17.77
N ALA A 13 13.25 6.99 -16.44
CA ALA A 13 12.27 6.40 -15.53
C ALA A 13 10.86 6.99 -15.73
N VAL A 14 10.78 8.32 -15.93
CA VAL A 14 9.52 9.01 -16.24
C VAL A 14 8.93 8.48 -17.54
N LEU A 15 9.72 8.44 -18.63
CA LEU A 15 9.28 7.93 -19.91
C LEU A 15 8.83 6.46 -19.82
N ALA A 16 9.62 5.59 -19.19
CA ALA A 16 9.27 4.18 -19.02
C ALA A 16 7.92 4.01 -18.28
N THR A 17 7.69 4.78 -17.22
CA THR A 17 6.44 4.74 -16.44
C THR A 17 5.23 5.23 -17.26
N TYR A 18 5.38 6.36 -17.95
CA TYR A 18 4.28 6.96 -18.73
C TYR A 18 3.93 6.14 -19.97
N VAL A 19 4.92 5.54 -20.64
CA VAL A 19 4.68 4.67 -21.81
C VAL A 19 3.76 3.51 -21.43
N TRP A 20 4.05 2.82 -20.32
CA TRP A 20 3.21 1.73 -19.84
C TRP A 20 1.79 2.19 -19.47
N ARG A 21 1.69 3.34 -18.78
CA ARG A 21 0.38 3.92 -18.43
C ARG A 21 -0.45 4.26 -19.66
N PHE A 22 0.15 4.86 -20.68
CA PHE A 22 -0.54 5.25 -21.90
C PHE A 22 -1.00 4.02 -22.69
N ALA A 23 -0.13 3.01 -22.81
CA ALA A 23 -0.49 1.73 -23.42
C ALA A 23 -1.69 1.08 -22.72
N ALA A 24 -1.71 1.05 -21.39
CA ALA A 24 -2.83 0.51 -20.62
C ALA A 24 -4.15 1.24 -20.88
N VAL A 25 -4.14 2.59 -20.98
CA VAL A 25 -5.34 3.39 -21.27
C VAL A 25 -5.86 3.12 -22.69
N MET A 26 -4.96 3.05 -23.68
CA MET A 26 -5.34 2.74 -25.07
C MET A 26 -5.99 1.36 -25.19
N ILE A 27 -5.45 0.38 -24.48
CA ILE A 27 -5.98 -1.00 -24.43
C ILE A 27 -7.33 -1.04 -23.69
N SER A 28 -7.48 -0.28 -22.60
CA SER A 28 -8.71 -0.26 -21.80
C SER A 28 -9.95 0.20 -22.58
N HIS A 29 -9.80 0.96 -23.66
CA HIS A 29 -10.93 1.41 -24.47
C HIS A 29 -11.48 0.33 -25.42
N ARG A 30 -10.73 -0.76 -25.62
CA ARG A 30 -11.08 -1.87 -26.52
C ARG A 30 -11.50 -3.14 -25.79
N ILE A 31 -11.37 -3.18 -24.46
CA ILE A 31 -11.67 -4.34 -23.64
C ILE A 31 -12.99 -4.10 -22.91
N GLU A 32 -13.95 -4.98 -23.15
CA GLU A 32 -15.20 -5.01 -22.39
C GLU A 32 -14.94 -5.57 -20.99
N ALA A 33 -15.31 -4.80 -19.95
CA ALA A 33 -15.05 -5.16 -18.55
C ALA A 33 -15.78 -6.44 -18.08
N ASN A 34 -16.78 -6.91 -18.83
CA ASN A 34 -17.57 -8.09 -18.49
C ASN A 34 -16.96 -9.41 -19.02
N HIS A 35 -15.78 -9.38 -19.64
CA HIS A 35 -15.15 -10.60 -20.13
C HIS A 35 -14.59 -11.43 -18.94
N PRO A 36 -14.87 -12.75 -18.84
CA PRO A 36 -14.47 -13.58 -17.69
C PRO A 36 -12.95 -13.62 -17.46
N ILE A 37 -12.16 -13.49 -18.52
CA ILE A 37 -10.68 -13.37 -18.42
C ILE A 37 -10.27 -12.11 -17.64
N PHE A 38 -10.96 -10.99 -17.84
CA PHE A 38 -10.62 -9.73 -17.18
C PHE A 38 -10.99 -9.76 -15.69
N GLU A 39 -12.08 -10.45 -15.33
CA GLU A 39 -12.43 -10.73 -13.93
C GLU A 39 -11.35 -11.58 -13.24
N TRP A 40 -10.82 -12.61 -13.92
CA TRP A 40 -9.72 -13.41 -13.39
C TRP A 40 -8.46 -12.58 -13.12
N PHE A 41 -8.07 -11.70 -14.06
CA PHE A 41 -6.95 -10.76 -13.84
C PHE A 41 -7.22 -9.78 -12.70
N THR A 42 -8.46 -9.34 -12.53
CA THR A 42 -8.88 -8.47 -11.43
C THR A 42 -8.70 -9.18 -10.09
N CYS A 43 -9.15 -10.43 -9.98
CA CYS A 43 -8.94 -11.26 -8.80
C CYS A 43 -7.45 -11.46 -8.50
N LEU A 44 -6.63 -11.72 -9.52
CA LEU A 44 -5.17 -11.80 -9.35
C LEU A 44 -4.55 -10.50 -8.87
N ALA A 45 -4.95 -9.36 -9.43
CA ALA A 45 -4.43 -8.05 -9.03
C ALA A 45 -4.72 -7.78 -7.54
N TYR A 46 -5.96 -8.02 -7.08
CA TYR A 46 -6.30 -7.92 -5.66
C TYR A 46 -5.53 -8.92 -4.80
N GLY A 47 -5.33 -10.14 -5.27
CA GLY A 47 -4.53 -11.16 -4.59
C GLY A 47 -3.06 -10.73 -4.40
N ILE A 48 -2.44 -10.12 -5.42
CA ILE A 48 -1.07 -9.60 -5.35
C ILE A 48 -0.97 -8.49 -4.32
N ILE A 49 -1.92 -7.54 -4.31
CA ILE A 49 -1.95 -6.46 -3.32
C ILE A 49 -2.09 -7.04 -1.90
N ALA A 50 -3.00 -7.99 -1.71
CA ALA A 50 -3.19 -8.65 -0.42
C ALA A 50 -1.93 -9.40 0.04
N ALA A 51 -1.27 -10.13 -0.86
CA ALA A 51 -0.02 -10.83 -0.56
C ALA A 51 1.12 -9.86 -0.22
N LEU A 52 1.21 -8.72 -0.91
CA LEU A 52 2.19 -7.68 -0.61
C LEU A 52 1.97 -7.09 0.79
N VAL A 53 0.73 -6.79 1.15
CA VAL A 53 0.36 -6.32 2.49
C VAL A 53 0.64 -7.38 3.56
N ALA A 54 0.34 -8.65 3.29
CA ALA A 54 0.65 -9.74 4.20
C ALA A 54 2.18 -9.89 4.40
N ARG A 55 2.96 -9.76 3.32
CA ARG A 55 4.43 -9.80 3.38
C ARG A 55 4.98 -8.69 4.26
N THR A 56 4.52 -7.45 4.10
CA THR A 56 5.02 -6.32 4.91
C THR A 56 4.66 -6.47 6.38
N LEU A 57 3.56 -7.16 6.70
CA LEU A 57 3.12 -7.38 8.07
C LEU A 57 3.88 -8.50 8.78
N ILE A 58 4.03 -9.66 8.12
CA ILE A 58 4.69 -10.86 8.67
C ILE A 58 6.22 -10.74 8.62
N PHE A 59 6.76 -10.25 7.49
CA PHE A 59 8.18 -10.04 7.26
C PHE A 59 8.47 -8.55 7.08
N PRO A 60 8.44 -7.77 8.17
CA PRO A 60 8.77 -6.36 8.13
C PRO A 60 10.22 -6.18 7.66
N SER A 61 10.46 -5.10 6.93
CA SER A 61 11.82 -4.64 6.60
C SER A 61 11.98 -3.18 7.03
N GLY A 62 13.20 -2.80 7.42
CA GLY A 62 13.49 -1.46 7.92
C GLY A 62 13.10 -1.24 9.39
N MET A 63 12.85 0.02 9.77
CA MET A 63 12.61 0.44 11.17
C MET A 63 11.40 -0.25 11.83
N LEU A 64 10.44 -0.76 11.06
CA LEU A 64 9.33 -1.51 11.62
C LEU A 64 9.78 -2.81 12.28
N ALA A 65 10.92 -3.41 11.90
CA ALA A 65 11.40 -4.68 12.45
C ALA A 65 11.64 -4.64 13.97
N LEU A 66 11.85 -3.45 14.55
CA LEU A 66 12.01 -3.22 15.98
C LEU A 66 10.68 -3.30 16.76
N VAL A 67 9.54 -3.26 16.06
CA VAL A 67 8.20 -3.23 16.65
C VAL A 67 7.63 -4.65 16.76
N PRO A 68 7.15 -5.09 17.94
CA PRO A 68 6.55 -6.41 18.11
C PRO A 68 5.31 -6.60 17.23
N LEU A 69 5.05 -7.84 16.82
CA LEU A 69 3.95 -8.19 15.91
C LEU A 69 2.57 -7.74 16.45
N TRP A 70 2.39 -7.79 17.77
CA TRP A 70 1.15 -7.34 18.43
C TRP A 70 0.83 -5.87 18.20
N HIS A 71 1.83 -5.00 18.22
CA HIS A 71 1.64 -3.57 17.97
C HIS A 71 1.32 -3.25 16.50
N ARG A 72 1.47 -4.21 15.58
CA ARG A 72 1.07 -4.05 14.17
C ARG A 72 -0.32 -4.61 13.89
N LEU A 73 -0.69 -5.70 14.55
CA LEU A 73 -1.98 -6.34 14.35
C LEU A 73 -3.14 -5.48 14.85
N ILE A 74 -2.98 -4.83 16.00
CA ILE A 74 -4.01 -4.00 16.63
C ILE A 74 -4.41 -2.80 15.75
N PRO A 75 -3.48 -1.94 15.26
CA PRO A 75 -3.86 -0.82 14.40
C PRO A 75 -4.38 -1.28 13.04
N MET A 76 -3.94 -2.44 12.52
CA MET A 76 -4.53 -3.03 11.31
C MET A 76 -5.99 -3.40 11.52
N ALA A 77 -6.31 -4.08 12.64
CA ALA A 77 -7.69 -4.40 13.00
C ALA A 77 -8.52 -3.12 13.21
N LEU A 78 -7.95 -2.11 13.86
CA LEU A 78 -8.59 -0.82 14.10
C LEU A 78 -8.89 -0.08 12.78
N ALA A 79 -7.94 -0.09 11.84
CA ALA A 79 -8.11 0.48 10.51
C ALA A 79 -9.21 -0.23 9.72
N PHE A 80 -9.28 -1.57 9.80
CA PHE A 80 -10.30 -2.36 9.12
C PHE A 80 -11.69 -2.08 9.69
N VAL A 81 -11.81 -2.02 11.02
CA VAL A 81 -13.06 -1.69 11.71
C VAL A 81 -13.48 -0.24 11.42
N GLY A 82 -12.55 0.71 11.46
CA GLY A 82 -12.80 2.12 11.12
C GLY A 82 -13.25 2.29 9.66
N PHE A 83 -12.63 1.57 8.72
CA PHE A 83 -13.04 1.58 7.31
C PHE A 83 -14.49 1.10 7.13
N TYR A 84 -14.88 0.03 7.83
CA TYR A 84 -16.22 -0.54 7.72
C TYR A 84 -17.29 0.38 8.35
N LEU A 85 -17.00 0.95 9.53
CA LEU A 85 -17.93 1.81 10.27
C LEU A 85 -18.13 3.20 9.63
N LEU A 86 -17.08 3.80 9.06
CA LEU A 86 -17.14 5.16 8.50
C LEU A 86 -17.46 5.21 6.99
N GLY A 87 -18.17 4.19 6.49
CA GLY A 87 -18.82 4.24 5.18
C GLY A 87 -17.92 3.95 3.99
N LYS A 88 -16.97 3.01 4.13
CA LYS A 88 -16.12 2.49 3.03
C LYS A 88 -15.26 3.55 2.33
N ARG A 89 -14.98 4.68 3.01
CA ARG A 89 -14.11 5.73 2.49
C ARG A 89 -12.66 5.38 2.78
N LEU A 90 -11.89 5.09 1.74
CA LEU A 90 -10.48 4.67 1.84
C LEU A 90 -9.64 5.65 2.71
N TRP A 91 -9.84 6.95 2.49
CA TRP A 91 -9.16 8.02 3.24
C TRP A 91 -9.37 7.93 4.75
N VAL A 92 -10.59 7.58 5.17
CA VAL A 92 -10.93 7.50 6.60
C VAL A 92 -10.25 6.29 7.23
N GLY A 93 -10.21 5.15 6.54
CA GLY A 93 -9.50 3.96 7.00
C GLY A 93 -8.00 4.19 7.18
N ILE A 94 -7.37 4.93 6.26
CA ILE A 94 -5.94 5.29 6.33
C ILE A 94 -5.68 6.16 7.56
N VAL A 95 -6.45 7.25 7.73
CA VAL A 95 -6.27 8.16 8.87
C VAL A 95 -6.50 7.42 10.19
N PHE A 96 -7.51 6.56 10.27
CA PHE A 96 -7.81 5.79 11.48
C PHE A 96 -6.70 4.77 11.81
N GLY A 97 -6.11 4.14 10.79
CA GLY A 97 -4.98 3.22 10.96
C GLY A 97 -3.70 3.91 11.42
N GLU A 98 -3.35 5.02 10.77
CA GLU A 98 -2.18 5.83 11.13
C GLU A 98 -2.31 6.40 12.55
N THR A 99 -3.47 7.00 12.86
CA THR A 99 -3.72 7.54 14.22
C THR A 99 -3.76 6.44 15.27
N GLY A 100 -4.32 5.27 14.96
CA GLY A 100 -4.30 4.10 15.85
C GLY A 100 -2.89 3.60 16.14
N LEU A 101 -2.02 3.54 15.12
CA LEU A 101 -0.63 3.14 15.28
C LEU A 101 0.14 4.17 16.12
N ILE A 102 0.01 5.45 15.80
CA ILE A 102 0.67 6.55 16.53
C ILE A 102 0.20 6.58 17.99
N ALA A 103 -1.11 6.44 18.25
CA ALA A 103 -1.66 6.42 19.59
C ALA A 103 -1.14 5.22 20.41
N LEU A 104 -1.08 4.03 19.81
CA LEU A 104 -0.55 2.83 20.46
C LEU A 104 0.96 2.92 20.71
N MET A 105 1.73 3.46 19.76
CA MET A 105 3.15 3.75 19.98
C MET A 105 3.36 4.78 21.07
N TRP A 106 2.53 5.82 21.14
CA TRP A 106 2.64 6.86 22.17
C TRP A 106 2.32 6.31 23.56
N PHE A 107 1.30 5.45 23.68
CA PHE A 107 0.96 4.78 24.93
C PHE A 107 2.03 3.75 25.35
N ASN A 108 2.67 3.08 24.39
CA ASN A 108 3.74 2.11 24.66
C ASN A 108 5.10 2.77 24.95
N ASN A 109 5.43 3.90 24.31
CA ASN A 109 6.63 4.70 24.64
C ASN A 109 6.57 5.30 26.05
N GLY A 110 5.39 5.38 26.66
CA GLY A 110 5.25 5.67 28.09
C GLY A 110 5.56 4.49 29.01
N ALA A 111 5.62 3.27 28.48
CA ALA A 111 5.86 2.04 29.24
C ALA A 111 7.27 1.46 29.01
N GLU A 112 7.86 1.63 27.82
CA GLU A 112 9.19 1.10 27.50
C GLU A 112 10.08 2.22 26.93
N GLY A 113 10.68 2.98 27.85
CA GLY A 113 11.99 3.57 27.57
C GLY A 113 12.98 2.42 27.40
N PHE A 114 13.72 2.46 26.28
CA PHE A 114 14.75 1.52 25.78
C PHE A 114 14.25 0.44 24.82
#